data_AF-A0A653U782-F1
#
_entry.id   AF-A0A653U782-F1
#
_cell.length_a   1.000
_cell.length_b   1.000
_cell.length_c   1.000
_cell.angle_alpha   90.00
_cell.angle_beta   90.00
_cell.angle_gamma   90.00
#
_symmetry.space_group_name_H-M   'P 1'
#
loop_
_entity.id
_entity.type
_entity.pdbx_description
1 polymer ?
#
loop_
_entity_poly.entity_id
_entity_poly.type
_entity_poly.pdbx_seq_one_letter_code
_entity_poly.pdbx_strand_id
1 'polypeptide(L)'
;MAAGLAGFLPARTVDAPGRRPDRGVVGGTGGAVVPSAVADLAAHGGVPGAAAPVLVRAFGLAFDALRRAGGGTLLVPAGVYDFGPRARPDPVVLVRDARDIAISAYGALFRAETSARVMPSLFYFFNYSNVTIAGASFEDRGFTPWVDWQGMYCVGLQADAASEQFRMVDCHADRVLGLLASNNNPATRRYMAGLSVHGEVRNAYYGVGASFIREGVAVDLVCHNVRRAFIANALRDADIGIDVNCTQDWPGSNGLVALVSGGASMGDVEQVRVRVRASGACIHASYVHFYHQGPERHGSMRDIDATVDLFHVDGARNLFSFDHEDGGIRTRTARVWDRIELHGAVAGPFGGRVLSNPSRSESPGIVLLDRNLGALAGPFELAPHFRVRAE
;
A
#
# COMPACT_ATOMS: atom_id res chain seq x y z
N MET A 1 34.71 -21.98 21.64
CA MET A 1 33.83 -23.03 22.17
C MET A 1 32.55 -23.01 21.38
N ALA A 2 32.21 -24.16 20.79
CA ALA A 2 31.11 -24.35 19.86
C ALA A 2 29.76 -24.48 20.57
N ALA A 3 28.74 -23.85 19.99
CA ALA A 3 27.30 -24.16 20.08
C ALA A 3 26.61 -23.21 19.08
N GLY A 4 25.73 -23.59 18.17
CA GLY A 4 25.16 -24.87 17.77
C GLY A 4 24.11 -24.48 16.72
N LEU A 5 24.34 -24.85 15.45
CA LEU A 5 23.41 -24.66 14.35
C LEU A 5 22.19 -25.56 14.57
N ALA A 6 21.13 -25.00 15.16
CA ALA A 6 19.80 -25.60 15.08
C ALA A 6 19.10 -24.99 13.86
N GLY A 7 18.91 -25.83 12.83
CA GLY A 7 18.26 -25.47 11.59
C GLY A 7 16.83 -24.97 11.84
N PHE A 8 16.55 -23.76 11.37
CA PHE A 8 15.19 -23.29 11.15
C PHE A 8 14.58 -24.10 10.02
N LEU A 9 13.80 -25.12 10.36
CA LEU A 9 12.88 -25.73 9.41
C LEU A 9 11.83 -24.67 9.01
N PRO A 10 11.49 -24.54 7.72
CA PRO A 10 10.40 -23.65 7.31
C PRO A 10 9.09 -24.16 7.92
N ALA A 11 8.44 -23.29 8.69
CA ALA A 11 7.09 -23.53 9.19
C ALA A 11 6.17 -23.83 8.01
N ARG A 12 5.36 -24.88 8.15
CA ARG A 12 4.27 -25.20 7.22
C ARG A 12 3.42 -23.95 7.05
N THR A 13 3.34 -23.45 5.82
CA THR A 13 2.33 -22.49 5.40
C THR A 13 0.96 -23.03 5.78
N VAL A 14 0.34 -22.46 6.82
CA VAL A 14 -1.09 -22.63 7.06
C VAL A 14 -1.78 -22.10 5.81
N ASP A 15 -2.56 -22.95 5.15
CA ASP A 15 -3.19 -22.65 3.86
C ASP A 15 -3.93 -21.31 3.95
N ALA A 16 -3.42 -20.32 3.23
CA ALA A 16 -4.12 -19.05 3.06
C ALA A 16 -5.52 -19.33 2.50
N PRO A 17 -6.55 -18.59 2.91
CA PRO A 17 -7.88 -18.77 2.34
C PRO A 17 -7.81 -18.71 0.80
N GLY A 18 -8.67 -19.50 0.15
CA GLY A 18 -8.70 -19.62 -1.30
C GLY A 18 -8.77 -18.25 -1.98
N ARG A 19 -8.02 -18.09 -3.08
CA ARG A 19 -7.98 -16.87 -3.90
C ARG A 19 -9.40 -16.42 -4.25
N ARG A 20 -9.69 -15.11 -4.18
CA ARG A 20 -10.95 -14.61 -4.75
C ARG A 20 -10.97 -14.95 -6.25
N PRO A 21 -12.05 -15.53 -6.80
CA PRO A 21 -12.10 -15.83 -8.23
C PRO A 21 -11.85 -14.55 -9.03
N ASP A 22 -10.94 -14.63 -10.01
CA ASP A 22 -10.55 -13.51 -10.86
C ASP A 22 -11.80 -12.87 -11.47
N ARG A 23 -11.96 -11.55 -11.25
CA ARG A 23 -13.17 -10.80 -11.66
C ARG A 23 -13.10 -10.21 -13.08
N GLY A 24 -12.10 -10.58 -13.89
CA GLY A 24 -11.95 -10.02 -15.23
C GLY A 24 -11.83 -11.03 -16.35
N VAL A 25 -12.07 -10.54 -17.56
CA VAL A 25 -12.01 -11.30 -18.81
C VAL A 25 -10.72 -10.91 -19.54
N VAL A 26 -10.05 -11.87 -20.17
CA VAL A 26 -8.89 -11.61 -21.03
C VAL A 26 -9.24 -10.53 -22.06
N GLY A 27 -8.44 -9.47 -22.15
CA GLY A 27 -8.70 -8.30 -22.99
C GLY A 27 -9.49 -7.17 -22.29
N GLY A 28 -9.96 -7.38 -21.06
CA GLY A 28 -10.59 -6.34 -20.25
C GLY A 28 -9.60 -5.25 -19.86
N THR A 29 -10.06 -4.00 -19.82
CA THR A 29 -9.25 -2.83 -19.48
C THR A 29 -9.52 -2.29 -18.07
N GLY A 30 -10.27 -3.04 -17.25
CA GLY A 30 -10.70 -2.56 -15.93
C GLY A 30 -11.59 -1.31 -16.00
N GLY A 31 -12.30 -1.10 -17.12
CA GLY A 31 -13.13 0.09 -17.36
C GLY A 31 -12.36 1.31 -17.85
N ALA A 32 -11.09 1.18 -18.24
CA ALA A 32 -10.31 2.30 -18.76
C ALA A 32 -10.86 2.80 -20.10
N VAL A 33 -11.00 4.13 -20.21
CA VAL A 33 -11.34 4.84 -21.45
C VAL A 33 -10.04 5.31 -22.07
N VAL A 34 -9.65 4.68 -23.17
CA VAL A 34 -8.41 4.95 -23.93
C VAL A 34 -8.70 4.88 -25.44
N PRO A 35 -7.83 5.41 -26.32
CA PRO A 35 -7.94 5.23 -27.75
C PRO A 35 -8.10 3.75 -28.17
N SER A 36 -8.71 3.51 -29.32
CA SER A 36 -8.99 2.14 -29.80
C SER A 36 -7.76 1.39 -30.35
N ALA A 37 -6.58 2.03 -30.36
CA ALA A 37 -5.35 1.39 -30.83
C ALA A 37 -4.98 0.23 -29.90
N VAL A 38 -4.45 -0.84 -30.49
CA VAL A 38 -4.05 -2.04 -29.77
C VAL A 38 -2.62 -2.40 -30.14
N ALA A 39 -1.78 -2.62 -29.14
CA ALA A 39 -0.46 -3.22 -29.29
C ALA A 39 -0.48 -4.58 -28.58
N ASP A 40 -0.15 -5.65 -29.30
CA ASP A 40 0.03 -6.98 -28.72
C ASP A 40 1.49 -7.17 -28.32
N LEU A 41 1.74 -7.47 -27.04
CA LEU A 41 3.08 -7.71 -26.54
C LEU A 41 3.78 -8.88 -27.29
N ALA A 42 3.02 -9.90 -27.70
CA ALA A 42 3.56 -11.04 -28.45
C ALA A 42 4.13 -10.63 -29.81
N ALA A 43 3.52 -9.66 -30.48
CA ALA A 43 4.00 -9.14 -31.77
C ALA A 43 5.36 -8.45 -31.66
N HIS A 44 5.76 -8.05 -30.44
CA HIS A 44 7.06 -7.47 -30.13
C HIS A 44 8.05 -8.48 -29.51
N GLY A 45 7.70 -9.77 -29.48
CA GLY A 45 8.52 -10.85 -28.93
C GLY A 45 8.36 -11.06 -27.42
N GLY A 46 7.46 -10.33 -26.75
CA GLY A 46 7.17 -10.51 -25.34
C GLY A 46 6.15 -11.62 -25.14
N VAL A 47 6.61 -12.85 -25.29
CA VAL A 47 5.82 -14.07 -25.08
C VAL A 47 6.25 -14.76 -23.78
N PRO A 48 5.37 -15.56 -23.15
CA PRO A 48 5.74 -16.37 -21.99
C PRO A 48 7.00 -17.20 -22.23
N GLY A 49 7.91 -17.22 -21.26
CA GLY A 49 9.19 -17.94 -21.35
C GLY A 49 10.31 -17.25 -22.15
N ALA A 50 10.06 -16.08 -22.77
CA ALA A 50 11.12 -15.29 -23.37
C ALA A 50 12.12 -14.79 -22.30
N ALA A 51 13.39 -14.66 -22.68
CA ALA A 51 14.44 -14.19 -21.77
C ALA A 51 14.21 -12.75 -21.33
N ALA A 52 14.62 -12.41 -20.10
CA ALA A 52 14.39 -11.08 -19.51
C ALA A 52 14.77 -9.87 -20.41
N PRO A 53 15.92 -9.86 -21.12
CA PRO A 53 16.23 -8.74 -22.03
C PRO A 53 15.25 -8.61 -23.20
N VAL A 54 14.71 -9.73 -23.69
CA VAL A 54 13.70 -9.76 -24.75
C VAL A 54 12.38 -9.20 -24.23
N LEU A 55 11.98 -9.57 -23.01
CA LEU A 55 10.78 -9.03 -22.36
C LEU A 55 10.85 -7.52 -22.18
N VAL A 56 11.96 -7.02 -21.61
CA VAL A 56 12.16 -5.57 -21.42
C VAL A 56 12.08 -4.82 -22.75
N ARG A 57 12.76 -5.34 -23.79
CA ARG A 57 12.70 -4.75 -25.14
C ARG A 57 11.29 -4.79 -25.72
N ALA A 58 10.56 -5.90 -25.57
CA ALA A 58 9.21 -6.05 -26.09
C ALA A 58 8.24 -5.04 -25.47
N PHE A 59 8.29 -4.85 -24.15
CA PHE A 59 7.52 -3.81 -23.47
C PHE A 59 7.87 -2.42 -24.00
N GLY A 60 9.16 -2.10 -24.14
CA GLY A 60 9.60 -0.82 -24.72
C GLY A 60 9.00 -0.56 -26.10
N LEU A 61 9.10 -1.56 -27.00
CA LEU A 61 8.54 -1.46 -28.35
C LEU A 61 7.02 -1.31 -28.36
N ALA A 62 6.32 -2.01 -27.48
CA ALA A 62 4.87 -1.96 -27.38
C ALA A 62 4.39 -0.60 -26.86
N PHE A 63 5.02 -0.06 -25.81
CA PHE A 63 4.73 1.29 -25.32
C PHE A 63 5.06 2.37 -26.36
N ASP A 64 6.14 2.22 -27.12
CA ASP A 64 6.47 3.13 -28.22
C ASP A 64 5.42 3.09 -29.34
N ALA A 65 4.88 1.90 -29.65
CA ALA A 65 3.80 1.75 -30.62
C ALA A 65 2.53 2.48 -30.16
N LEU A 66 2.13 2.30 -28.89
CA LEU A 66 0.98 3.01 -28.32
C LEU A 66 1.21 4.53 -28.27
N ARG A 67 2.41 4.97 -27.90
CA ARG A 67 2.74 6.42 -27.90
C ARG A 67 2.60 7.03 -29.29
N ARG A 68 3.07 6.34 -30.33
CA ARG A 68 2.89 6.79 -31.73
C ARG A 68 1.41 6.83 -32.16
N ALA A 69 0.58 5.96 -31.57
CA ALA A 69 -0.86 5.93 -31.81
C ALA A 69 -1.65 6.94 -30.93
N GLY A 70 -0.98 7.67 -30.03
CA GLY A 70 -1.61 8.61 -29.11
C GLY A 70 -2.26 7.96 -27.88
N GLY A 71 -1.91 6.71 -27.57
CA GLY A 71 -2.51 5.91 -26.49
C GLY A 71 -3.10 4.60 -27.01
N GLY A 72 -3.75 3.85 -26.13
CA GLY A 72 -4.49 2.64 -26.47
C GLY A 72 -4.32 1.50 -25.47
N THR A 73 -4.59 0.28 -25.92
CA THR A 73 -4.49 -0.91 -25.07
C THR A 73 -3.26 -1.75 -25.42
N LEU A 74 -2.42 -2.02 -24.42
CA LEU A 74 -1.41 -3.08 -24.45
C LEU A 74 -2.07 -4.40 -24.04
N LEU A 75 -2.16 -5.34 -24.97
CA LEU A 75 -2.58 -6.71 -24.67
C LEU A 75 -1.36 -7.53 -24.27
N VAL A 76 -1.38 -8.09 -23.06
CA VAL A 76 -0.38 -9.03 -22.57
C VAL A 76 -0.99 -10.43 -22.56
N PRO A 77 -0.49 -11.38 -23.36
CA PRO A 77 -0.99 -12.76 -23.35
C PRO A 77 -0.85 -13.39 -21.96
N ALA A 78 -1.75 -14.32 -21.62
CA ALA A 78 -1.64 -15.10 -20.41
C ALA A 78 -0.34 -15.94 -20.41
N GLY A 79 0.26 -16.12 -19.24
CA GLY A 79 1.48 -16.90 -19.06
C GLY A 79 2.48 -16.25 -18.11
N VAL A 80 3.66 -16.87 -18.00
CA VAL A 80 4.70 -16.45 -17.06
C VAL A 80 5.81 -15.67 -17.76
N TYR A 81 6.07 -14.48 -17.26
CA TYR A 81 7.07 -13.53 -17.74
C TYR A 81 8.15 -13.36 -16.68
N ASP A 82 9.30 -14.00 -16.90
CA ASP A 82 10.40 -14.02 -15.94
C ASP A 82 11.46 -12.97 -16.27
N PHE A 83 11.59 -11.98 -15.39
CA PHE A 83 12.57 -10.92 -15.50
C PHE A 83 13.91 -11.28 -14.83
N GLY A 84 14.05 -12.47 -14.27
CA GLY A 84 15.32 -12.98 -13.74
C GLY A 84 15.82 -12.25 -12.49
N PRO A 85 17.10 -12.45 -12.13
CA PRO A 85 17.66 -11.96 -10.88
C PRO A 85 17.84 -10.44 -10.84
N ARG A 86 17.65 -9.86 -9.66
CA ARG A 86 17.72 -8.41 -9.39
C ARG A 86 18.58 -8.12 -8.16
N ALA A 87 19.78 -7.58 -8.40
CA ALA A 87 20.73 -7.19 -7.36
C ALA A 87 20.91 -5.66 -7.25
N ARG A 88 20.15 -4.88 -8.04
CA ARG A 88 20.22 -3.42 -8.11
C ARG A 88 18.82 -2.83 -7.95
N PRO A 89 18.69 -1.58 -7.46
CA PRO A 89 17.39 -0.93 -7.28
C PRO A 89 16.81 -0.35 -8.56
N ASP A 90 17.49 -0.48 -9.70
CA ASP A 90 17.06 0.09 -10.98
C ASP A 90 15.70 -0.48 -11.42
N PRO A 91 14.83 0.34 -12.03
CA PRO A 91 13.57 -0.14 -12.58
C PRO A 91 13.80 -1.14 -13.71
N VAL A 92 12.94 -2.16 -13.80
CA VAL A 92 13.07 -3.21 -14.82
C VAL A 92 12.50 -2.74 -16.16
N VAL A 93 11.27 -2.24 -16.15
CA VAL A 93 10.59 -1.62 -17.29
C VAL A 93 10.27 -0.18 -16.92
N LEU A 94 11.06 0.76 -17.47
CA LEU A 94 10.84 2.19 -17.31
C LEU A 94 9.93 2.71 -18.43
N VAL A 95 8.81 3.30 -18.05
CA VAL A 95 7.84 3.92 -18.95
C VAL A 95 7.79 5.41 -18.67
N ARG A 96 8.23 6.21 -19.63
CA ARG A 96 8.18 7.68 -19.55
C ARG A 96 7.03 8.22 -20.37
N ASP A 97 6.37 9.24 -19.83
CA ASP A 97 5.35 10.06 -20.51
C ASP A 97 4.22 9.19 -21.11
N ALA A 98 3.75 8.21 -20.33
CA ALA A 98 2.64 7.34 -20.71
C ALA A 98 1.33 8.12 -20.67
N ARG A 99 0.56 8.11 -21.76
CA ARG A 99 -0.72 8.84 -21.87
C ARG A 99 -1.78 7.96 -22.48
N ASP A 100 -2.93 7.87 -21.81
CA ASP A 100 -4.11 7.16 -22.26
C ASP A 100 -3.81 5.69 -22.61
N ILE A 101 -3.16 4.98 -21.67
CA ILE A 101 -2.75 3.59 -21.86
C ILE A 101 -3.46 2.66 -20.88
N ALA A 102 -4.09 1.62 -21.41
CA ALA A 102 -4.59 0.49 -20.64
C ALA A 102 -3.70 -0.74 -20.87
N ILE A 103 -3.26 -1.41 -19.82
CA ILE A 103 -2.51 -2.66 -19.89
C ILE A 103 -3.45 -3.77 -19.44
N SER A 104 -3.91 -4.59 -20.39
CA SER A 104 -4.73 -5.77 -20.11
C SER A 104 -3.81 -6.97 -19.91
N ALA A 105 -3.65 -7.41 -18.67
CA ALA A 105 -2.72 -8.46 -18.27
C ALA A 105 -3.39 -9.63 -17.53
N TYR A 106 -4.70 -9.83 -17.72
CA TYR A 106 -5.43 -10.97 -17.15
C TYR A 106 -4.79 -12.31 -17.53
N GLY A 107 -4.37 -13.07 -16.52
CA GLY A 107 -3.68 -14.35 -16.67
C GLY A 107 -2.16 -14.24 -16.88
N ALA A 108 -1.58 -13.04 -16.88
CA ALA A 108 -0.14 -12.84 -16.90
C ALA A 108 0.43 -12.81 -15.48
N LEU A 109 1.46 -13.62 -15.24
CA LEU A 109 2.29 -13.58 -14.04
C LEU A 109 3.65 -12.97 -14.39
N PHE A 110 3.93 -11.79 -13.85
CA PHE A 110 5.24 -11.17 -13.96
C PHE A 110 6.07 -11.50 -12.72
N ARG A 111 7.22 -12.14 -12.91
CA ARG A 111 8.09 -12.56 -11.80
C ARG A 111 9.50 -12.03 -11.92
N ALA A 112 10.13 -11.78 -10.78
CA ALA A 112 11.55 -11.49 -10.66
C ALA A 112 12.14 -12.23 -9.44
N GLU A 113 13.45 -12.11 -9.23
CA GLU A 113 14.13 -12.69 -8.07
C GLU A 113 15.13 -11.70 -7.47
N THR A 114 14.78 -11.00 -6.39
CA THR A 114 15.74 -10.12 -5.73
C THR A 114 16.79 -10.90 -4.94
N SER A 115 18.07 -10.64 -5.19
CA SER A 115 19.18 -11.35 -4.55
C SER A 115 20.00 -10.49 -3.57
N ALA A 116 19.60 -9.23 -3.37
CA ALA A 116 20.25 -8.28 -2.48
C ALA A 116 19.21 -7.40 -1.77
N ARG A 117 19.65 -6.61 -0.78
CA ARG A 117 18.84 -5.57 -0.11
C ARG A 117 18.59 -4.39 -1.04
N VAL A 118 17.75 -4.61 -2.05
CA VAL A 118 17.36 -3.64 -3.07
C VAL A 118 15.84 -3.67 -3.26
N MET A 119 15.32 -2.55 -3.75
CA MET A 119 13.88 -2.32 -3.93
C MET A 119 13.54 -1.93 -5.39
N PRO A 120 13.84 -2.78 -6.40
CA PRO A 120 13.53 -2.46 -7.78
C PRO A 120 12.01 -2.37 -7.98
N SER A 121 11.59 -1.52 -8.90
CA SER A 121 10.22 -1.55 -9.42
C SER A 121 10.17 -2.33 -10.72
N LEU A 122 9.22 -3.25 -10.85
CA LEU A 122 9.06 -4.00 -12.10
C LEU A 122 8.61 -3.08 -13.24
N PHE A 123 7.47 -2.42 -13.05
CA PHE A 123 7.02 -1.36 -13.94
C PHE A 123 7.20 -0.03 -13.23
N TYR A 124 7.89 0.92 -13.87
CA TYR A 124 8.12 2.24 -13.32
C TYR A 124 7.58 3.30 -14.25
N PHE A 125 6.53 4.01 -13.83
CA PHE A 125 5.93 5.08 -14.60
C PHE A 125 6.46 6.42 -14.11
N PHE A 126 7.13 7.14 -15.00
CA PHE A 126 7.64 8.48 -14.76
C PHE A 126 6.93 9.45 -15.68
N ASN A 127 6.17 10.37 -15.09
CA ASN A 127 5.20 11.25 -15.78
C ASN A 127 4.16 10.45 -16.57
N TYR A 128 2.90 10.51 -16.14
CA TYR A 128 1.84 9.70 -16.72
C TYR A 128 0.50 10.44 -16.71
N SER A 129 -0.42 10.05 -17.59
CA SER A 129 -1.78 10.56 -17.57
C SER A 129 -2.73 9.45 -18.04
N ASN A 130 -3.76 9.15 -17.25
CA ASN A 130 -4.77 8.14 -17.57
C ASN A 130 -4.13 6.77 -17.94
N VAL A 131 -3.43 6.17 -16.97
CA VAL A 131 -2.80 4.86 -17.14
C VAL A 131 -3.52 3.83 -16.27
N THR A 132 -3.88 2.68 -16.84
CA THR A 132 -4.51 1.58 -16.11
C THR A 132 -3.73 0.28 -16.30
N ILE A 133 -3.49 -0.47 -15.22
CA ILE A 133 -3.04 -1.87 -15.25
C ILE A 133 -4.18 -2.74 -14.74
N ALA A 134 -4.63 -3.68 -15.57
CA ALA A 134 -5.75 -4.57 -15.26
C ALA A 134 -5.31 -6.04 -15.24
N GLY A 135 -5.63 -6.76 -14.18
CA GLY A 135 -5.50 -8.23 -14.10
C GLY A 135 -4.10 -8.79 -13.95
N ALA A 136 -3.10 -7.95 -13.69
CA ALA A 136 -1.71 -8.38 -13.58
C ALA A 136 -1.45 -9.14 -12.27
N SER A 137 -0.74 -10.27 -12.35
CA SER A 137 -0.20 -10.97 -11.19
C SER A 137 1.32 -10.75 -11.07
N PHE A 138 1.82 -10.60 -9.84
CA PHE A 138 3.23 -10.33 -9.55
C PHE A 138 3.80 -11.29 -8.51
N GLU A 139 5.05 -11.71 -8.69
CA GLU A 139 5.82 -12.52 -7.74
C GLU A 139 7.28 -12.06 -7.66
N ASP A 140 7.86 -12.03 -6.45
CA ASP A 140 9.31 -11.96 -6.26
C ASP A 140 9.82 -13.15 -5.45
N ARG A 141 10.55 -14.03 -6.11
CA ARG A 141 11.07 -15.27 -5.49
C ARG A 141 12.11 -15.00 -4.44
N GLY A 142 12.78 -13.86 -4.55
CA GLY A 142 13.83 -13.42 -3.65
C GLY A 142 13.33 -12.60 -2.44
N PHE A 143 12.02 -12.30 -2.39
CA PHE A 143 11.44 -11.56 -1.28
C PHE A 143 11.52 -12.36 0.03
N THR A 144 11.80 -11.63 1.11
CA THR A 144 11.68 -12.11 2.49
C THR A 144 11.21 -10.98 3.39
N PRO A 145 10.20 -11.19 4.25
CA PRO A 145 9.69 -10.13 5.14
C PRO A 145 10.64 -9.83 6.32
N TRP A 146 11.66 -10.67 6.49
CA TRP A 146 12.62 -10.66 7.60
C TRP A 146 13.86 -9.81 7.33
N VAL A 147 14.05 -9.37 6.08
CA VAL A 147 15.14 -8.49 5.69
C VAL A 147 14.51 -7.20 5.19
N ASP A 148 14.75 -6.10 5.92
CA ASP A 148 14.27 -4.81 5.50
C ASP A 148 14.87 -4.42 4.13
N TRP A 149 14.03 -3.82 3.29
CA TRP A 149 14.40 -3.27 1.99
C TRP A 149 14.95 -4.31 0.99
N GLN A 150 14.58 -5.58 1.13
CA GLN A 150 14.79 -6.61 0.12
C GLN A 150 13.46 -7.02 -0.49
N GLY A 151 13.29 -6.73 -1.77
CA GLY A 151 12.18 -7.23 -2.57
C GLY A 151 11.70 -6.24 -3.61
N MET A 152 10.88 -6.71 -4.54
CA MET A 152 10.38 -5.93 -5.66
C MET A 152 9.10 -5.16 -5.30
N TYR A 153 9.00 -3.89 -5.74
CA TYR A 153 7.71 -3.23 -5.94
C TYR A 153 7.15 -3.61 -7.31
N CYS A 154 5.87 -3.99 -7.38
CA CYS A 154 5.26 -4.35 -8.66
C CYS A 154 5.15 -3.13 -9.58
N VAL A 155 4.73 -2.00 -9.01
CA VAL A 155 4.62 -0.72 -9.71
C VAL A 155 5.28 0.41 -8.89
N GLY A 156 6.16 1.17 -9.54
CA GLY A 156 6.70 2.42 -9.03
C GLY A 156 6.15 3.60 -9.82
N LEU A 157 5.78 4.68 -9.12
CA LEU A 157 5.29 5.92 -9.72
C LEU A 157 6.18 7.10 -9.33
N GLN A 158 6.46 7.99 -10.27
CA GLN A 158 7.13 9.27 -10.00
C GLN A 158 6.66 10.34 -10.98
N ALA A 159 6.69 11.60 -10.55
CA ALA A 159 6.40 12.72 -11.43
C ALA A 159 7.22 13.97 -11.08
N ASP A 160 7.66 14.67 -12.12
CA ASP A 160 8.18 16.04 -12.05
C ASP A 160 7.33 17.04 -12.87
N ALA A 161 6.30 16.54 -13.54
CA ALA A 161 5.25 17.29 -14.23
C ALA A 161 3.87 16.75 -13.85
N ALA A 162 2.81 17.52 -14.12
CA ALA A 162 1.43 17.12 -13.81
C ALA A 162 1.12 15.72 -14.36
N SER A 163 0.79 14.81 -13.47
CA SER A 163 0.52 13.40 -13.71
C SER A 163 -0.68 12.95 -12.91
N GLU A 164 -1.63 12.32 -13.57
CA GLU A 164 -2.91 12.00 -12.95
C GLU A 164 -3.54 10.71 -13.47
N GLN A 165 -4.48 10.18 -12.68
CA GLN A 165 -5.35 9.07 -13.07
C GLN A 165 -4.56 7.78 -13.33
N PHE A 166 -3.77 7.34 -12.35
CA PHE A 166 -3.19 5.99 -12.36
C PHE A 166 -4.14 5.00 -11.70
N ARG A 167 -4.41 3.87 -12.36
CA ARG A 167 -5.32 2.83 -11.85
C ARG A 167 -4.66 1.47 -11.89
N MET A 168 -4.81 0.70 -10.82
CA MET A 168 -4.59 -0.75 -10.81
C MET A 168 -5.91 -1.43 -10.50
N VAL A 169 -6.33 -2.38 -11.33
CA VAL A 169 -7.63 -3.04 -11.21
C VAL A 169 -7.42 -4.54 -11.27
N ASP A 170 -7.94 -5.26 -10.27
CA ASP A 170 -7.85 -6.73 -10.17
C ASP A 170 -6.40 -7.24 -10.20
N CYS A 171 -5.46 -6.46 -9.67
CA CYS A 171 -4.07 -6.85 -9.60
C CYS A 171 -3.82 -7.75 -8.39
N HIS A 172 -2.91 -8.70 -8.54
CA HIS A 172 -2.51 -9.62 -7.47
C HIS A 172 -1.00 -9.55 -7.26
N ALA A 173 -0.54 -9.50 -6.02
CA ALA A 173 0.88 -9.62 -5.71
C ALA A 173 1.12 -10.61 -4.57
N ASP A 174 2.09 -11.50 -4.74
CA ASP A 174 2.49 -12.46 -3.71
C ASP A 174 4.01 -12.45 -3.55
N ARG A 175 4.48 -12.52 -2.30
CA ARG A 175 5.91 -12.50 -1.96
C ARG A 175 6.61 -11.30 -2.62
N VAL A 176 6.13 -10.10 -2.36
CA VAL A 176 6.71 -8.86 -2.90
C VAL A 176 7.04 -7.89 -1.78
N LEU A 177 7.92 -6.94 -2.07
CA LEU A 177 8.08 -5.80 -1.17
C LEU A 177 6.80 -4.95 -1.17
N GLY A 178 6.16 -4.73 -2.31
CA GLY A 178 4.79 -4.21 -2.32
C GLY A 178 4.13 -4.12 -3.68
N LEU A 179 2.81 -3.91 -3.70
CA LEU A 179 2.04 -3.78 -4.93
C LEU A 179 2.35 -2.46 -5.64
N LEU A 180 2.36 -1.35 -4.90
CA LEU A 180 2.63 -0.03 -5.46
C LEU A 180 3.42 0.84 -4.50
N ALA A 181 4.36 1.63 -5.05
CA ALA A 181 5.03 2.72 -4.35
C ALA A 181 5.04 4.00 -5.19
N SER A 182 4.63 5.12 -4.61
CA SER A 182 5.00 6.44 -5.10
C SER A 182 6.39 6.83 -4.57
N ASN A 183 7.24 7.32 -5.48
CA ASN A 183 8.62 7.73 -5.22
C ASN A 183 8.77 9.26 -5.35
N ASN A 184 7.68 9.99 -5.16
CA ASN A 184 7.70 11.44 -5.04
C ASN A 184 8.24 11.87 -3.67
N ASN A 185 8.50 13.16 -3.53
CA ASN A 185 9.00 13.77 -2.30
C ASN A 185 8.23 15.09 -2.02
N PRO A 186 8.46 15.76 -0.88
CA PRO A 186 7.77 17.00 -0.55
C PRO A 186 7.79 18.07 -1.66
N ALA A 187 8.91 18.21 -2.37
CA ALA A 187 9.06 19.23 -3.43
C ALA A 187 8.26 18.90 -4.70
N THR A 188 8.02 17.62 -4.97
CA THR A 188 7.28 17.13 -6.15
C THR A 188 5.84 16.74 -5.86
N ARG A 189 5.37 16.84 -4.60
CA ARG A 189 4.02 16.42 -4.18
C ARG A 189 2.87 16.95 -5.03
N ARG A 190 3.01 18.17 -5.58
CA ARG A 190 1.98 18.86 -6.38
C ARG A 190 1.69 18.21 -7.74
N TYR A 191 2.53 17.28 -8.16
CA TYR A 191 2.51 16.74 -9.53
C TYR A 191 1.72 15.46 -9.68
N MET A 192 1.46 14.69 -8.63
CA MET A 192 0.68 13.45 -8.73
C MET A 192 -0.71 13.63 -8.12
N ALA A 193 -1.76 13.20 -8.81
CA ALA A 193 -3.13 13.17 -8.29
C ALA A 193 -3.92 11.98 -8.86
N GLY A 194 -5.02 11.58 -8.23
CA GLY A 194 -5.91 10.57 -8.80
C GLY A 194 -5.25 9.18 -8.92
N LEU A 195 -4.90 8.57 -7.79
CA LEU A 195 -4.40 7.21 -7.71
C LEU A 195 -5.53 6.27 -7.26
N SER A 196 -5.77 5.19 -8.00
CA SER A 196 -6.73 4.15 -7.60
C SER A 196 -6.06 2.77 -7.64
N VAL A 197 -6.18 1.98 -6.56
CA VAL A 197 -5.63 0.63 -6.49
C VAL A 197 -6.68 -0.33 -5.93
N HIS A 198 -7.09 -1.29 -6.75
CA HIS A 198 -7.90 -2.44 -6.36
C HIS A 198 -7.10 -3.73 -6.59
N GLY A 199 -7.02 -4.59 -5.57
CA GLY A 199 -6.26 -5.83 -5.72
C GLY A 199 -6.17 -6.71 -4.47
N GLU A 200 -5.39 -7.78 -4.61
CA GLU A 200 -5.08 -8.73 -3.55
C GLU A 200 -3.57 -8.79 -3.32
N VAL A 201 -3.13 -8.73 -2.06
CA VAL A 201 -1.71 -8.74 -1.69
C VAL A 201 -1.46 -9.81 -0.65
N ARG A 202 -0.51 -10.70 -0.92
CA ARG A 202 -0.16 -11.84 -0.07
C ARG A 202 1.32 -11.86 0.29
N ASN A 203 1.62 -12.26 1.51
CA ASN A 203 2.99 -12.50 2.00
C ASN A 203 3.94 -11.35 1.65
N ALA A 204 3.56 -10.11 1.95
CA ALA A 204 4.25 -8.92 1.48
C ALA A 204 4.70 -8.00 2.62
N TYR A 205 5.65 -7.12 2.31
CA TYR A 205 6.01 -6.04 3.25
C TYR A 205 4.96 -4.93 3.22
N TYR A 206 4.64 -4.43 2.03
CA TYR A 206 3.72 -3.34 1.79
C TYR A 206 2.56 -3.79 0.88
N GLY A 207 1.36 -3.25 1.12
CA GLY A 207 0.32 -3.21 0.10
C GLY A 207 0.58 -2.04 -0.85
N VAL A 208 0.17 -0.83 -0.43
CA VAL A 208 0.33 0.40 -1.19
C VAL A 208 1.08 1.47 -0.38
N GLY A 209 2.14 2.03 -0.97
CA GLY A 209 2.81 3.24 -0.54
C GLY A 209 2.37 4.43 -1.41
N ALA A 210 1.61 5.37 -0.85
CA ALA A 210 1.02 6.51 -1.56
C ALA A 210 1.47 7.85 -0.96
N SER A 211 2.78 8.02 -0.77
CA SER A 211 3.37 9.24 -0.22
C SER A 211 3.48 10.37 -1.24
N PHE A 212 3.27 11.61 -0.80
CA PHE A 212 3.46 12.83 -1.59
C PHE A 212 2.65 12.83 -2.89
N ILE A 213 1.37 12.50 -2.76
CA ILE A 213 0.35 12.65 -3.80
C ILE A 213 -0.52 13.83 -3.39
N ARG A 214 -0.81 14.74 -4.33
CA ARG A 214 -1.53 15.98 -4.08
C ARG A 214 -2.91 15.72 -3.48
N GLU A 215 -3.70 14.85 -4.13
CA GLU A 215 -5.07 14.51 -3.74
C GLU A 215 -5.59 13.29 -4.53
N GLY A 216 -6.72 12.74 -4.08
CA GLY A 216 -7.50 11.75 -4.81
C GLY A 216 -6.88 10.36 -4.78
N VAL A 217 -6.73 9.76 -3.59
CA VAL A 217 -6.19 8.40 -3.42
C VAL A 217 -7.30 7.45 -3.00
N ALA A 218 -7.60 6.45 -3.84
CA ALA A 218 -8.56 5.39 -3.54
C ALA A 218 -7.85 4.04 -3.49
N VAL A 219 -8.00 3.30 -2.39
CA VAL A 219 -7.39 1.97 -2.21
C VAL A 219 -8.44 1.01 -1.70
N ASP A 220 -8.55 -0.16 -2.32
CA ASP A 220 -9.38 -1.28 -1.87
C ASP A 220 -8.58 -2.58 -2.00
N LEU A 221 -8.10 -3.12 -0.87
CA LEU A 221 -7.22 -4.28 -0.85
C LEU A 221 -7.78 -5.41 0.00
N VAL A 222 -7.58 -6.63 -0.51
CA VAL A 222 -7.57 -7.84 0.32
C VAL A 222 -6.13 -8.21 0.63
N CYS A 223 -5.81 -8.39 1.89
CA CYS A 223 -4.46 -8.65 2.37
C CYS A 223 -4.37 -9.96 3.15
N HIS A 224 -3.34 -10.75 2.86
CA HIS A 224 -2.97 -11.93 3.63
C HIS A 224 -1.50 -11.86 4.03
N ASN A 225 -1.21 -11.88 5.34
CA ASN A 225 0.19 -11.80 5.81
C ASN A 225 0.93 -10.60 5.18
N VAL A 226 0.46 -9.39 5.45
CA VAL A 226 1.07 -8.15 4.94
C VAL A 226 1.54 -7.32 6.12
N ARG A 227 2.82 -6.90 6.16
CA ARG A 227 3.35 -6.14 7.32
C ARG A 227 2.66 -4.79 7.45
N ARG A 228 2.46 -4.06 6.35
CA ARG A 228 1.78 -2.76 6.31
C ARG A 228 0.96 -2.65 5.03
N ALA A 229 -0.36 -2.78 5.12
CA ALA A 229 -1.24 -2.74 3.95
C ALA A 229 -1.25 -1.37 3.27
N PHE A 230 -1.13 -0.29 4.05
CA PHE A 230 -1.09 1.07 3.49
C PHE A 230 -0.14 1.99 4.26
N ILE A 231 0.60 2.83 3.54
CA ILE A 231 1.37 3.94 4.11
C ILE A 231 1.38 5.15 3.20
N ALA A 232 1.14 6.33 3.76
CA ALA A 232 1.25 7.57 3.02
C ALA A 232 1.76 8.71 3.89
N ASN A 233 2.74 9.45 3.37
CA ASN A 233 3.09 10.79 3.85
C ASN A 233 2.28 11.85 3.11
N ALA A 234 1.79 12.86 3.83
CA ALA A 234 1.12 14.02 3.26
C ALA A 234 -0.08 13.65 2.36
N LEU A 235 -1.03 12.91 2.92
CA LEU A 235 -2.19 12.37 2.21
C LEU A 235 -3.38 13.33 2.28
N ARG A 236 -4.00 13.63 1.14
CA ARG A 236 -5.23 14.43 1.09
C ARG A 236 -6.28 13.79 0.20
N ASP A 237 -7.56 13.93 0.58
CA ASP A 237 -8.72 13.45 -0.19
C ASP A 237 -8.55 11.97 -0.57
N ALA A 238 -8.71 11.10 0.44
CA ALA A 238 -8.42 9.69 0.29
C ALA A 238 -9.49 8.78 0.88
N ASP A 239 -9.73 7.64 0.24
CA ASP A 239 -10.61 6.57 0.70
C ASP A 239 -9.87 5.23 0.65
N ILE A 240 -9.67 4.63 1.82
CA ILE A 240 -8.83 3.44 2.00
C ILE A 240 -9.68 2.34 2.63
N GLY A 241 -9.93 1.26 1.89
CA GLY A 241 -10.57 0.02 2.34
C GLY A 241 -9.57 -1.14 2.38
N ILE A 242 -9.47 -1.82 3.52
CA ILE A 242 -8.57 -2.96 3.72
C ILE A 242 -9.32 -4.10 4.41
N ASP A 243 -9.41 -5.25 3.74
CA ASP A 243 -9.76 -6.53 4.36
C ASP A 243 -8.45 -7.30 4.63
N VAL A 244 -8.13 -7.65 5.88
CA VAL A 244 -6.87 -8.34 6.21
C VAL A 244 -7.08 -9.62 7.05
N ASN A 245 -6.26 -10.62 6.76
CA ASN A 245 -6.11 -11.82 7.56
C ASN A 245 -4.62 -12.16 7.74
N CYS A 246 -4.18 -12.39 8.99
CA CYS A 246 -2.78 -12.68 9.30
C CYS A 246 -2.63 -13.96 10.12
N THR A 247 -1.48 -14.62 9.98
CA THR A 247 -1.04 -15.75 10.82
C THR A 247 -0.04 -15.29 11.87
N GLN A 248 0.10 -16.05 12.97
CA GLN A 248 0.95 -15.66 14.11
C GLN A 248 2.44 -15.54 13.77
N ASP A 249 2.90 -16.31 12.79
CA ASP A 249 4.31 -16.39 12.41
C ASP A 249 4.73 -15.27 11.44
N TRP A 250 3.82 -14.39 11.02
CA TRP A 250 4.15 -13.29 10.12
C TRP A 250 4.64 -12.05 10.89
N PRO A 251 5.71 -11.37 10.45
CA PRO A 251 6.19 -10.19 11.16
C PRO A 251 5.19 -9.04 11.04
N GLY A 252 4.87 -8.43 12.17
CA GLY A 252 4.03 -7.24 12.20
C GLY A 252 4.74 -5.94 11.81
N SER A 253 4.03 -4.86 12.06
CA SER A 253 4.52 -3.47 11.98
C SER A 253 3.92 -2.64 13.12
N ASN A 254 4.35 -1.39 13.25
CA ASN A 254 3.75 -0.45 14.20
C ASN A 254 2.30 -0.02 13.82
N GLY A 255 1.92 -0.19 12.55
CA GLY A 255 0.60 0.16 12.03
C GLY A 255 0.30 -0.56 10.72
N LEU A 256 -0.84 -1.25 10.61
CA LEU A 256 -1.30 -1.84 9.36
C LEU A 256 -1.56 -0.77 8.29
N VAL A 257 -2.28 0.28 8.67
CA VAL A 257 -2.47 1.52 7.91
C VAL A 257 -1.73 2.63 8.64
N ALA A 258 -0.76 3.27 7.98
CA ALA A 258 -0.01 4.38 8.56
C ALA A 258 -0.29 5.67 7.78
N LEU A 259 -0.92 6.63 8.46
CA LEU A 259 -1.10 8.00 7.98
C LEU A 259 0.02 8.83 8.58
N VAL A 260 0.89 9.39 7.73
CA VAL A 260 2.12 10.03 8.18
C VAL A 260 2.12 11.51 7.82
N SER A 261 2.45 12.35 8.78
CA SER A 261 2.81 13.75 8.52
C SER A 261 4.24 13.98 8.98
N GLY A 262 5.11 14.36 8.03
CA GLY A 262 6.49 14.75 8.32
C GLY A 262 6.63 16.15 8.93
N GLY A 263 5.51 16.90 8.97
CA GLY A 263 5.44 18.31 9.28
C GLY A 263 4.74 19.11 8.18
N ALA A 264 4.37 20.35 8.47
CA ALA A 264 3.60 21.20 7.55
C ALA A 264 4.32 21.44 6.22
N SER A 265 5.65 21.55 6.24
CA SER A 265 6.45 21.68 5.01
C SER A 265 6.38 20.45 4.11
N MET A 266 6.31 19.26 4.70
CA MET A 266 6.18 17.99 3.97
C MET A 266 4.75 17.75 3.51
N GLY A 267 3.78 18.22 4.30
CA GLY A 267 2.36 18.19 4.02
C GLY A 267 1.59 17.52 5.14
N ASP A 268 0.37 17.98 5.31
CA ASP A 268 -0.57 17.49 6.32
C ASP A 268 -1.34 16.27 5.82
N VAL A 269 -2.04 15.60 6.74
CA VAL A 269 -3.00 14.54 6.42
C VAL A 269 -4.41 15.09 6.57
N GLU A 270 -5.18 15.17 5.49
CA GLU A 270 -6.47 15.88 5.50
C GLU A 270 -7.55 15.19 4.67
N GLN A 271 -8.79 15.16 5.15
CA GLN A 271 -9.93 14.61 4.39
C GLN A 271 -9.70 13.13 4.00
N VAL A 272 -9.49 12.29 4.99
CA VAL A 272 -9.16 10.87 4.78
C VAL A 272 -10.23 9.99 5.39
N ARG A 273 -10.70 8.98 4.65
CA ARG A 273 -11.50 7.88 5.15
C ARG A 273 -10.70 6.59 5.15
N VAL A 274 -10.73 5.87 6.27
CA VAL A 274 -10.09 4.58 6.44
C VAL A 274 -11.12 3.56 6.93
N ARG A 275 -11.18 2.40 6.30
CA ARG A 275 -12.03 1.26 6.66
C ARG A 275 -11.18 0.00 6.69
N VAL A 276 -10.99 -0.56 7.87
CA VAL A 276 -10.23 -1.79 8.08
C VAL A 276 -11.14 -2.88 8.63
N ARG A 277 -11.14 -4.05 7.99
CA ARG A 277 -11.71 -5.27 8.54
C ARG A 277 -10.59 -6.26 8.75
N ALA A 278 -10.39 -6.74 9.97
CA ALA A 278 -9.28 -7.61 10.30
C ALA A 278 -9.70 -8.89 11.00
N SER A 279 -8.97 -9.98 10.74
CA SER A 279 -9.16 -11.30 11.33
C SER A 279 -7.85 -12.05 11.49
N GLY A 280 -7.85 -13.13 12.30
CA GLY A 280 -6.67 -13.95 12.55
C GLY A 280 -5.72 -13.35 13.59
N ALA A 281 -4.42 -13.52 13.41
CA ALA A 281 -3.42 -13.12 14.39
C ALA A 281 -3.25 -11.59 14.48
N CYS A 282 -3.26 -11.07 15.70
CA CYS A 282 -2.99 -9.67 16.01
C CYS A 282 -1.47 -9.34 15.95
N ILE A 283 -0.91 -9.29 14.74
CA ILE A 283 0.53 -9.05 14.54
C ILE A 283 0.93 -7.57 14.56
N HIS A 284 0.01 -6.64 14.30
CA HIS A 284 0.29 -5.19 14.25
C HIS A 284 0.18 -4.53 15.61
N ALA A 285 1.05 -3.56 15.92
CA ALA A 285 0.93 -2.79 17.17
C ALA A 285 -0.34 -1.92 17.19
N SER A 286 -0.77 -1.45 16.01
CA SER A 286 -2.06 -0.79 15.79
C SER A 286 -2.62 -1.12 14.40
N TYR A 287 -3.95 -0.99 14.21
CA TYR A 287 -4.56 -1.15 12.87
C TYR A 287 -4.49 0.16 12.08
N VAL A 288 -4.83 1.29 12.71
CA VAL A 288 -4.67 2.62 12.12
C VAL A 288 -3.69 3.43 12.97
N HIS A 289 -2.63 3.90 12.34
CA HIS A 289 -1.57 4.66 12.97
C HIS A 289 -1.53 6.09 12.46
N PHE A 290 -1.83 7.04 13.34
CA PHE A 290 -1.68 8.47 13.12
C PHE A 290 -0.28 8.89 13.56
N TYR A 291 0.62 9.00 12.59
CA TYR A 291 2.06 9.07 12.83
C TYR A 291 2.64 10.44 12.46
N HIS A 292 2.89 11.27 13.45
CA HIS A 292 3.72 12.45 13.26
C HIS A 292 5.19 12.04 13.25
N GLN A 293 5.89 12.28 12.15
CA GLN A 293 7.32 11.95 12.04
C GLN A 293 8.17 13.21 11.88
N GLY A 294 9.36 13.21 12.48
CA GLY A 294 10.40 14.20 12.25
C GLY A 294 10.36 15.42 13.19
N PRO A 295 11.35 16.31 13.04
CA PRO A 295 11.61 17.37 14.02
C PRO A 295 10.71 18.60 13.85
N GLU A 296 9.98 18.72 12.73
CA GLU A 296 9.19 19.91 12.46
C GLU A 296 8.09 20.10 13.53
N ARG A 297 8.01 21.32 14.07
CA ARG A 297 7.06 21.65 15.13
C ARG A 297 5.61 21.73 14.63
N HIS A 298 5.43 22.16 13.38
CA HIS A 298 4.13 22.35 12.74
C HIS A 298 3.79 21.13 11.89
N GLY A 299 2.50 20.86 11.75
CA GLY A 299 1.95 19.72 11.02
C GLY A 299 0.60 19.35 11.62
N SER A 300 -0.30 18.86 10.78
CA SER A 300 -1.65 18.51 11.21
C SER A 300 -2.14 17.20 10.58
N MET A 301 -3.00 16.53 11.33
CA MET A 301 -3.91 15.52 10.82
C MET A 301 -5.32 15.96 11.15
N ARG A 302 -6.17 16.14 10.13
CA ARG A 302 -7.52 16.64 10.34
C ARG A 302 -8.55 16.11 9.37
N ASP A 303 -9.82 16.17 9.76
CA ASP A 303 -10.94 15.71 8.91
C ASP A 303 -10.76 14.25 8.50
N ILE A 304 -10.58 13.37 9.50
CA ILE A 304 -10.31 11.95 9.27
C ILE A 304 -11.43 11.11 9.88
N ASP A 305 -11.95 10.18 9.10
CA ASP A 305 -12.90 9.15 9.54
C ASP A 305 -12.19 7.80 9.46
N ALA A 306 -12.01 7.12 10.59
CA ALA A 306 -11.32 5.84 10.65
C ALA A 306 -12.18 4.78 11.34
N THR A 307 -12.55 3.74 10.59
CA THR A 307 -13.32 2.58 11.06
C THR A 307 -12.43 1.35 11.12
N VAL A 308 -12.42 0.65 12.26
CA VAL A 308 -11.73 -0.63 12.44
C VAL A 308 -12.69 -1.68 13.00
N ASP A 309 -12.96 -2.71 12.20
CA ASP A 309 -13.78 -3.84 12.60
C ASP A 309 -12.93 -5.11 12.76
N LEU A 310 -12.97 -5.71 13.94
CA LEU A 310 -12.22 -6.92 14.26
C LEU A 310 -13.14 -8.13 14.40
N PHE A 311 -12.79 -9.23 13.74
CA PHE A 311 -13.55 -10.49 13.78
C PHE A 311 -12.63 -11.65 14.10
N HIS A 312 -12.88 -12.36 15.20
CA HIS A 312 -12.11 -13.55 15.59
C HIS A 312 -10.59 -13.31 15.58
N VAL A 313 -10.16 -12.27 16.29
CA VAL A 313 -8.76 -11.88 16.37
C VAL A 313 -8.08 -12.48 17.60
N ASP A 314 -6.88 -13.01 17.41
CA ASP A 314 -6.08 -13.61 18.47
C ASP A 314 -5.02 -12.63 18.96
N GLY A 315 -5.32 -11.88 20.04
CA GLY A 315 -4.33 -11.11 20.80
C GLY A 315 -4.76 -9.72 21.26
N ALA A 316 -3.86 -9.07 22.01
CA ALA A 316 -4.07 -7.76 22.63
C ALA A 316 -3.28 -6.66 21.90
N ARG A 317 -3.92 -5.91 20.99
CA ARG A 317 -3.31 -4.80 20.23
C ARG A 317 -4.18 -3.56 20.21
N ASN A 318 -3.63 -2.44 19.75
CA ASN A 318 -4.37 -1.18 19.69
C ASN A 318 -5.24 -1.14 18.43
N LEU A 319 -6.46 -0.58 18.51
CA LEU A 319 -7.20 -0.25 17.28
C LEU A 319 -6.55 0.96 16.60
N PHE A 320 -6.37 2.02 17.38
CA PHE A 320 -5.79 3.28 16.92
C PHE A 320 -4.56 3.65 17.75
N SER A 321 -3.54 4.21 17.10
CA SER A 321 -2.36 4.77 17.77
C SER A 321 -2.07 6.18 17.28
N PHE A 322 -1.65 7.04 18.21
CA PHE A 322 -1.28 8.44 17.98
C PHE A 322 0.09 8.71 18.56
N ASP A 323 1.09 8.92 17.71
CA ASP A 323 2.46 9.20 18.15
C ASP A 323 3.11 10.34 17.36
N HIS A 324 4.13 10.93 17.99
CA HIS A 324 5.08 11.83 17.39
C HIS A 324 6.48 11.29 17.64
N GLU A 325 7.16 10.83 16.59
CA GLU A 325 8.53 10.35 16.67
C GLU A 325 9.54 11.37 16.11
N ASP A 326 10.57 11.63 16.90
CA ASP A 326 11.74 12.43 16.53
C ASP A 326 12.96 11.92 17.32
N GLY A 327 13.71 10.99 16.74
CA GLY A 327 14.78 10.25 17.47
C GLY A 327 14.26 9.33 18.59
N GLY A 328 12.94 9.10 18.63
CA GLY A 328 12.21 8.38 19.67
C GLY A 328 10.79 8.93 19.84
N ILE A 329 9.91 8.17 20.48
CA ILE A 329 8.52 8.61 20.71
C ILE A 329 8.52 9.75 21.75
N ARG A 330 8.01 10.91 21.36
CA ARG A 330 7.86 12.09 22.22
C ARG A 330 6.61 11.96 23.05
N THR A 331 6.67 12.33 24.33
CA THR A 331 5.49 12.31 25.21
C THR A 331 4.53 13.47 24.96
N ARG A 332 5.02 14.54 24.33
CA ARG A 332 4.26 15.75 23.99
C ARG A 332 4.60 16.27 22.60
N THR A 333 3.63 16.89 21.95
CA THR A 333 3.79 17.50 20.64
C THR A 333 2.96 18.79 20.49
N ALA A 334 3.44 19.72 19.68
CA ALA A 334 2.65 20.88 19.25
C ALA A 334 1.85 20.58 17.96
N ARG A 335 1.99 19.39 17.37
CA ARG A 335 1.29 19.02 16.15
C ARG A 335 -0.16 18.69 16.43
N VAL A 336 -1.01 18.91 15.43
CA VAL A 336 -2.46 18.94 15.60
C VAL A 336 -3.06 17.58 15.25
N TRP A 337 -4.02 17.17 16.08
CA TRP A 337 -4.99 16.10 15.81
C TRP A 337 -6.38 16.72 15.94
N ASP A 338 -7.13 16.87 14.85
CA ASP A 338 -8.36 17.67 14.88
C ASP A 338 -9.46 17.13 13.98
N ARG A 339 -10.71 17.11 14.46
CA ARG A 339 -11.86 16.53 13.74
C ARG A 339 -11.54 15.13 13.20
N ILE A 340 -11.05 14.27 14.09
CA ILE A 340 -10.80 12.86 13.79
C ILE A 340 -11.92 12.04 14.44
N GLU A 341 -12.73 11.36 13.63
CA GLU A 341 -13.78 10.45 14.08
C GLU A 341 -13.27 9.00 14.00
N LEU A 342 -13.42 8.27 15.10
CA LEU A 342 -12.96 6.89 15.27
C LEU A 342 -14.16 5.99 15.51
N HIS A 343 -14.27 4.95 14.70
CA HIS A 343 -15.38 4.00 14.69
C HIS A 343 -14.88 2.56 14.76
N GLY A 344 -15.73 1.65 15.23
CA GLY A 344 -15.42 0.24 15.09
C GLY A 344 -16.30 -0.70 15.86
N ALA A 345 -16.19 -1.97 15.49
CA ALA A 345 -16.79 -3.09 16.19
C ALA A 345 -15.76 -4.18 16.48
N VAL A 346 -15.93 -4.88 17.60
CA VAL A 346 -15.13 -6.08 17.90
C VAL A 346 -16.06 -7.26 18.16
N ALA A 347 -15.93 -8.29 17.34
CA ALA A 347 -16.66 -9.54 17.47
C ALA A 347 -15.73 -10.63 18.03
N GLY A 348 -15.97 -11.02 19.28
CA GLY A 348 -15.18 -12.00 20.03
C GLY A 348 -14.34 -11.37 21.15
N PRO A 349 -13.45 -12.15 21.80
CA PRO A 349 -12.59 -11.65 22.86
C PRO A 349 -11.68 -10.52 22.37
N PHE A 350 -11.61 -9.43 23.15
CA PHE A 350 -10.69 -8.31 22.89
C PHE A 350 -9.86 -8.04 24.13
N GLY A 351 -8.57 -8.38 24.08
CA GLY A 351 -7.61 -8.09 25.15
C GLY A 351 -6.81 -6.80 24.92
N GLY A 352 -7.06 -6.10 23.82
CA GLY A 352 -6.30 -4.94 23.36
C GLY A 352 -6.74 -3.62 23.99
N ARG A 353 -6.27 -2.51 23.42
CA ARG A 353 -6.76 -1.16 23.76
C ARG A 353 -7.45 -0.56 22.55
N VAL A 354 -8.51 0.20 22.77
CA VAL A 354 -9.11 1.00 21.69
C VAL A 354 -8.10 2.05 21.21
N LEU A 355 -7.43 2.72 22.15
CA LEU A 355 -6.51 3.82 21.87
C LEU A 355 -5.15 3.62 22.53
N SER A 356 -4.09 3.95 21.79
CA SER A 356 -2.78 4.28 22.33
C SER A 356 -2.42 5.72 21.96
N ASN A 357 -2.08 6.55 22.95
CA ASN A 357 -1.70 7.94 22.72
C ASN A 357 -0.48 8.31 23.57
N PRO A 358 0.72 7.80 23.23
CA PRO A 358 1.96 8.19 23.88
C PRO A 358 2.31 9.67 23.69
N SER A 359 1.83 10.32 22.62
CA SER A 359 2.22 11.69 22.26
C SER A 359 1.06 12.67 22.37
N ARG A 360 0.91 13.26 23.56
CA ARG A 360 -0.17 14.22 23.83
C ARG A 360 0.05 15.52 23.05
N SER A 361 -0.93 15.91 22.24
CA SER A 361 -0.92 17.23 21.61
C SER A 361 -1.24 18.31 22.64
N GLU A 362 -0.48 19.41 22.60
CA GLU A 362 -0.73 20.65 23.34
C GLU A 362 -1.53 21.66 22.52
N SER A 363 -1.80 21.35 21.25
CA SER A 363 -2.56 22.22 20.34
C SER A 363 -4.06 21.93 20.42
N PRO A 364 -4.92 22.94 20.15
CA PRO A 364 -6.36 22.72 20.06
C PRO A 364 -6.71 21.67 19.00
N GLY A 365 -7.70 20.85 19.30
CA GLY A 365 -8.19 19.80 18.42
C GLY A 365 -9.14 18.86 19.15
N ILE A 366 -9.85 18.05 18.37
CA ILE A 366 -10.79 17.05 18.89
C ILE A 366 -10.63 15.70 18.17
N VAL A 367 -10.63 14.63 18.96
CA VAL A 367 -10.76 13.26 18.49
C VAL A 367 -12.05 12.69 19.11
N LEU A 368 -12.97 12.27 18.27
CA LEU A 368 -14.25 11.71 18.66
C LEU A 368 -14.20 10.20 18.54
N LEU A 369 -14.55 9.51 19.62
CA LEU A 369 -14.78 8.08 19.64
C LEU A 369 -16.27 7.83 19.52
N ASP A 370 -16.65 6.89 18.66
CA ASP A 370 -17.99 6.35 18.72
C ASP A 370 -18.27 5.69 20.08
N ARG A 371 -19.55 5.47 20.36
CA ARG A 371 -20.01 4.92 21.64
C ARG A 371 -19.62 3.48 21.86
N ASN A 372 -19.58 2.69 20.78
CA ASN A 372 -19.26 1.27 20.85
C ASN A 372 -17.81 1.09 21.32
N LEU A 373 -16.91 1.87 20.74
CA LEU A 373 -15.52 1.96 21.17
C LEU A 373 -15.39 2.56 22.56
N GLY A 374 -16.20 3.56 22.93
CA GLY A 374 -16.24 4.10 24.28
C GLY A 374 -16.57 3.04 25.35
N ALA A 375 -17.52 2.15 25.08
CA ALA A 375 -17.87 1.05 25.98
C ALA A 375 -16.73 0.01 26.10
N LEU A 376 -16.03 -0.28 25.00
CA LEU A 376 -14.88 -1.18 24.98
C LEU A 376 -13.64 -0.59 25.66
N ALA A 377 -13.49 0.74 25.64
CA ALA A 377 -12.36 1.40 26.25
C ALA A 377 -12.39 1.29 27.79
N GLY A 378 -13.55 1.25 28.45
CA GLY A 378 -13.64 1.32 29.92
C GLY A 378 -13.33 2.74 30.47
N PRO A 379 -13.35 2.95 31.79
CA PRO A 379 -13.33 4.29 32.43
C PRO A 379 -11.94 4.96 32.45
N PHE A 380 -11.17 4.87 31.37
CA PHE A 380 -9.92 5.63 31.28
C PHE A 380 -10.22 7.11 31.10
N GLU A 381 -9.51 7.96 31.84
CA GLU A 381 -9.43 9.40 31.55
C GLU A 381 -8.86 9.56 30.14
N LEU A 382 -9.77 9.70 29.17
CA LEU A 382 -9.42 10.10 27.82
C LEU A 382 -8.54 11.35 27.90
N ALA A 383 -7.49 11.40 27.08
CA ALA A 383 -6.62 12.57 27.05
C ALA A 383 -7.44 13.85 26.78
N PRO A 384 -6.99 15.06 27.18
CA PRO A 384 -7.78 16.30 27.14
C PRO A 384 -8.44 16.69 25.81
N HIS A 385 -8.16 16.01 24.71
CA HIS A 385 -8.74 16.21 23.36
C HIS A 385 -9.62 15.04 22.85
N PHE A 386 -9.66 13.93 23.58
CA PHE A 386 -10.41 12.74 23.21
C PHE A 386 -11.76 12.76 23.90
N ARG A 387 -12.84 12.53 23.16
CA ARG A 387 -14.22 12.57 23.67
C ARG A 387 -15.00 11.40 23.10
N VAL A 388 -15.96 10.88 23.87
CA VAL A 388 -16.97 9.96 23.36
C VAL A 388 -18.14 10.78 22.81
N ARG A 389 -18.67 10.41 21.64
CA ARG A 389 -19.79 11.13 20.99
C ARG A 389 -21.06 11.09 21.86
N ALA A 390 -21.59 12.26 22.22
CA ALA A 390 -22.92 12.43 22.83
C ALA A 390 -24.03 12.17 21.79
N GLU A 391 -25.29 11.99 22.22
CA GLU A 391 -26.45 11.69 21.33
C GLU A 391 -26.70 12.78 20.29
#